data_AF-K6DC29-F1
#
_entry.id   AF-K6DC29-F1
#
_cell.length_a   1.000
_cell.length_b   1.000
_cell.length_c   1.000
_cell.angle_alpha   90.00
_cell.angle_beta   90.00
_cell.angle_gamma   90.00
#
_symmetry.space_group_name_H-M   'P 1'
#
loop_
_entity.id
_entity.type
_entity.pdbx_description
1 polymer ?
#
loop_
_entity_poly.entity_id
_entity_poly.type
_entity_poly.pdbx_seq_one_letter_code
_entity_poly.pdbx_strand_id
1 'polypeptide(L)'
;MANKKYIFLHEVTEQIKSKEAKKYVSDELGYHLQEAKNLWMDKGLTEAEAEEKAIEQMGSPSKLGKQMNKLHKPKVDWFMILLLASTLGLGFLPMIALGYIDERHFSVSKTIMVIFGGGAAIGIMFLDYRKWKSKGWLFYSIGVLFLLAIMFFSNSMINGVPMIRIPSIITLESSMSLPFFFLAWASFFTIEKLKIWQFAILFFVPILLFLNFPHSVIIFMYSVMVFVMLWWSKFSRKTMMSISGITFSLVLIIGFISWQLLQTYQLVRILAFLNPKKYANGAGYLPLRVKELMSKAGWFGHPGNKEFIPEAHTDFVFVSLTYIYGWLFAIALVIILSLIMVRFIVISNKLHDSYAKLLLIGAIALYGVQLACNVGMTLGVFPQTSIALPFISYGVMPVLLNSFLIGIVLSVYRRKDLISNGFV
;
A
#
# COMPACT_ATOMS: atom_id res chain seq x y z
N MET A 1 5.10 28.30 44.38
CA MET A 1 5.93 28.68 43.21
C MET A 1 5.38 27.97 41.99
N ALA A 2 4.90 28.70 40.99
CA ALA A 2 4.60 28.09 39.71
C ALA A 2 5.88 27.48 39.14
N ASN A 3 5.81 26.24 38.68
CA ASN A 3 6.94 25.50 38.12
C ASN A 3 7.46 26.27 36.88
N LYS A 4 8.63 26.93 36.97
CA LYS A 4 9.15 27.83 35.92
C LYS A 4 9.29 27.08 34.59
N LYS A 5 9.68 25.80 34.64
CA LYS A 5 9.67 24.88 33.49
C LYS A 5 8.31 24.79 32.79
N TYR A 6 7.21 24.73 33.55
CA TYR A 6 5.86 24.63 32.97
C TYR A 6 5.49 25.90 32.20
N ILE A 7 5.78 27.08 32.76
CA ILE A 7 5.51 28.38 32.11
C ILE A 7 6.30 28.48 30.80
N PHE A 8 7.60 28.16 30.84
CA PHE A 8 8.46 28.16 29.67
C PHE A 8 7.90 27.27 28.54
N LEU A 9 7.59 26.01 28.85
CA LEU A 9 7.05 25.06 27.86
C LEU A 9 5.69 25.51 27.33
N HIS A 10 4.83 26.10 28.17
CA HIS A 10 3.56 26.67 27.74
C HIS A 10 3.76 27.80 26.73
N GLU A 11 4.63 28.77 27.02
CA GLU A 11 4.92 29.88 26.11
C GLU A 11 5.50 29.42 24.75
N VAL A 12 6.40 28.45 24.76
CA VAL A 12 6.94 27.86 23.54
C VAL A 12 5.82 27.20 22.72
N THR A 13 4.99 26.38 23.37
CA THR A 13 3.95 25.60 22.69
C THR A 13 2.77 26.46 22.21
N GLU A 14 2.53 27.63 22.80
CA GLU A 14 1.54 28.60 22.28
C GLU A 14 1.89 29.10 20.88
N GLN A 15 3.18 29.20 20.56
CA GLN A 15 3.63 29.64 19.23
C GLN A 15 3.46 28.57 18.14
N ILE A 16 3.12 27.34 18.51
CA ILE A 16 3.02 26.19 17.59
C ILE A 16 1.56 25.94 17.21
N LYS A 17 1.25 25.86 15.91
CA LYS A 17 -0.14 25.66 15.45
C LYS A 17 -0.60 24.21 15.52
N SER A 18 0.28 23.27 15.22
CA SER A 18 -0.06 21.84 15.13
C SER A 18 -0.14 21.21 16.52
N LYS A 19 -1.29 20.59 16.86
CA LYS A 19 -1.47 19.86 18.14
C LYS A 19 -0.45 18.72 18.32
N GLU A 20 -0.15 17.99 17.24
CA GLU A 20 0.84 16.91 17.27
C GLU A 20 2.25 17.46 17.51
N ALA A 21 2.59 18.59 16.88
CA ALA A 21 3.89 19.24 17.08
C ALA A 21 4.02 19.87 18.47
N LYS A 22 2.94 20.44 19.03
CA LYS A 22 2.93 20.96 20.41
C LYS A 22 3.35 19.88 21.40
N LYS A 23 2.72 18.71 21.31
CA LYS A 23 3.03 17.59 22.20
C LYS A 23 4.48 17.15 22.04
N TYR A 24 4.91 16.92 20.80
CA TYR A 24 6.28 16.49 20.50
C TYR A 24 7.33 17.48 21.01
N VAL A 25 7.19 18.77 20.70
CA VAL A 25 8.14 19.80 21.11
C VAL A 25 8.12 20.00 22.63
N SER A 26 6.96 19.88 23.27
CA SER A 26 6.87 19.91 24.74
C SER A 26 7.62 18.76 25.39
N ASP A 27 7.47 17.55 24.85
CA ASP A 27 8.14 16.35 25.35
C ASP A 27 9.68 16.47 25.13
N GLU A 28 10.10 16.94 23.94
CA GLU A 28 11.50 17.11 23.56
C GLU A 28 12.22 18.17 24.40
N LEU A 29 11.67 19.38 24.46
CA LEU A 29 12.24 20.46 25.27
C LEU A 29 12.15 20.14 26.76
N GLY A 30 11.10 19.44 27.19
CA GLY A 30 10.95 19.01 28.58
C GLY A 30 12.05 18.04 29.02
N TYR A 31 12.52 17.17 28.11
CA TYR A 31 13.66 16.28 28.32
C TYR A 31 14.98 17.06 28.37
N HIS A 32 15.26 17.91 27.37
CA HIS A 32 16.50 18.68 27.34
C HIS A 32 16.61 19.68 28.50
N LEU A 33 15.49 20.26 28.95
CA LEU A 33 15.46 21.08 30.16
C LEU A 33 15.82 20.26 31.40
N GLN A 34 15.37 19.01 31.47
CA GLN A 34 15.70 18.14 32.60
C GLN A 34 17.18 17.75 32.60
N GLU A 35 17.72 17.43 31.43
CA GLU A 35 19.13 17.09 31.25
C GLU A 35 20.03 18.29 31.61
N ALA A 36 19.71 19.48 31.08
CA ALA A 36 20.41 20.72 31.42
C ALA A 36 20.34 21.04 32.93
N LYS A 37 19.17 20.86 33.55
CA LYS A 37 18.99 21.03 35.01
C LYS A 37 19.90 20.08 35.79
N ASN A 38 19.93 18.79 35.44
CA ASN A 38 20.79 17.81 36.11
C ASN A 38 22.28 18.18 36.00
N LEU A 39 22.73 18.63 34.82
CA LEU A 39 24.12 19.09 34.61
C LEU A 39 24.51 20.29 35.49
N TRP A 40 23.56 21.17 35.81
CA TRP A 40 23.80 22.29 36.71
C TRP A 40 23.77 21.88 38.18
N MET A 41 22.93 20.91 38.55
CA MET A 41 22.93 20.33 39.89
C MET A 41 24.25 19.60 40.19
N ASP A 42 24.82 18.88 39.22
CA ASP A 42 26.13 18.23 39.34
C ASP A 42 27.28 19.24 39.56
N LYS A 43 27.08 20.48 39.13
CA LYS A 43 28.01 21.60 39.38
C LYS A 43 27.80 22.28 40.74
N GLY A 44 26.95 21.73 41.59
CA GLY A 44 26.71 22.19 42.96
C GLY A 44 25.64 23.27 43.12
N LEU A 45 24.82 23.54 42.09
CA LEU A 45 23.69 24.48 42.20
C LEU A 45 22.50 23.83 42.90
N THR A 46 21.71 24.65 43.60
CA THR A 46 20.44 24.20 44.16
C THR A 46 19.45 23.90 43.03
N GLU A 47 18.44 23.07 43.31
CA GLU A 47 17.47 22.63 42.29
C GLU A 47 16.77 23.81 41.57
N ALA A 48 16.43 24.86 42.32
CA ALA A 48 15.77 26.05 41.80
C ALA A 48 16.69 26.89 40.91
N GLU A 49 17.95 27.09 41.31
CA GLU A 49 18.95 27.81 40.53
C GLU A 49 19.36 27.05 39.27
N ALA A 50 19.45 25.72 39.36
CA ALA A 50 19.74 24.85 38.24
C ALA A 50 18.62 24.88 37.18
N GLU A 51 17.36 24.93 37.62
CA GLU A 51 16.21 25.06 36.70
C GLU A 51 16.19 26.41 36.00
N GLU A 52 16.49 27.49 36.71
CA GLU A 52 16.56 28.84 36.13
C GLU A 52 17.67 28.93 35.09
N LYS A 53 18.88 28.43 35.38
CA LYS A 53 19.97 28.38 34.40
C LYS A 53 19.66 27.50 33.20
N ALA A 54 18.98 26.36 33.41
CA ALA A 54 18.56 25.49 32.31
C ALA A 54 17.58 26.21 31.36
N ILE A 55 16.66 27.02 31.90
CA ILE A 55 15.72 27.82 31.11
C ILE A 55 16.45 28.96 30.37
N GLU A 56 17.37 29.67 31.03
CA GLU A 56 18.17 30.73 30.39
C GLU A 56 18.98 30.20 29.21
N GLN A 57 19.56 28.99 29.34
CA GLN A 57 20.29 28.34 28.25
C GLN A 57 19.43 28.04 27.02
N MET A 58 18.13 27.77 27.20
CA MET A 58 17.20 27.55 26.08
C MET A 58 16.86 28.85 25.33
N GLY A 59 17.12 30.01 25.93
CA GLY A 59 16.88 31.32 25.35
C GLY A 59 15.40 31.73 25.33
N SER A 60 15.02 32.56 24.37
CA SER A 60 13.68 33.17 24.33
C SER A 60 12.58 32.15 23.95
N PRO A 61 11.56 31.92 24.80
CA PRO A 61 10.46 31.00 24.54
C PRO A 61 9.72 31.32 23.23
N SER A 62 9.46 32.61 23.00
CA SER A 62 8.80 33.13 21.80
C SER A 62 9.56 32.81 20.51
N LYS A 63 10.87 33.10 20.49
CA LYS A 63 11.72 32.86 19.31
C LYS A 63 11.84 31.36 19.04
N LEU A 64 12.09 30.57 20.11
CA LEU A 64 12.19 29.12 20.03
C LEU A 64 10.88 28.50 19.51
N GLY A 65 9.73 28.89 20.06
CA GLY A 65 8.43 28.41 19.64
C GLY A 65 8.11 28.70 18.17
N LYS A 66 8.46 29.90 17.66
CA LYS A 66 8.30 30.24 16.24
C LYS A 66 9.20 29.38 15.33
N GLN A 67 10.45 29.13 15.74
CA GLN A 67 11.37 28.26 15.03
C GLN A 67 10.85 26.82 14.98
N MET A 68 10.42 26.28 16.13
CA MET A 68 9.85 24.93 16.25
C MET A 68 8.57 24.76 15.44
N ASN A 69 7.69 25.79 15.41
CA ASN A 69 6.50 25.78 14.56
C ASN A 69 6.85 25.72 13.06
N LYS A 70 7.92 26.40 12.62
CA LYS A 70 8.37 26.37 11.22
C LYS A 70 8.93 25.00 10.84
N LEU A 71 9.72 24.40 11.75
CA LEU A 71 10.35 23.09 11.55
C LEU A 71 9.33 21.95 11.51
N HIS A 72 8.40 21.91 12.46
CA HIS A 72 7.47 20.80 12.65
C HIS A 72 6.07 21.03 12.04
N LYS A 73 5.94 22.00 11.14
CA LYS A 73 4.67 22.26 10.42
C LYS A 73 4.30 21.04 9.57
N PRO A 74 3.09 20.48 9.71
CA PRO A 74 2.63 19.40 8.84
C PRO A 74 2.67 19.82 7.37
N LYS A 75 3.32 19.00 6.53
CA LYS A 75 3.43 19.24 5.09
C LYS A 75 2.44 18.35 4.33
N VAL A 76 1.92 18.84 3.22
CA VAL A 76 1.05 18.08 2.32
C VAL A 76 1.78 17.87 1.01
N ASP A 77 1.79 16.63 0.53
CA ASP A 77 2.34 16.32 -0.78
C ASP A 77 1.28 16.62 -1.85
N TRP A 78 1.19 17.88 -2.25
CA TRP A 78 0.24 18.33 -3.28
C TRP A 78 0.42 17.64 -4.62
N PHE A 79 1.65 17.23 -4.96
CA PHE A 79 1.92 16.48 -6.18
C PHE A 79 1.29 15.09 -6.12
N MET A 80 1.39 14.40 -4.98
CA MET A 80 0.71 13.11 -4.77
C MET A 80 -0.82 13.25 -4.79
N ILE A 81 -1.36 14.33 -4.21
CA ILE A 81 -2.81 14.61 -4.26
C ILE A 81 -3.27 14.85 -5.70
N LEU A 82 -2.50 15.60 -6.50
CA LEU A 82 -2.79 15.83 -7.91
C LEU A 82 -2.77 14.50 -8.69
N LEU A 83 -1.79 13.64 -8.46
CA LEU A 83 -1.71 12.31 -9.08
C LEU A 83 -2.92 11.44 -8.69
N LEU A 84 -3.29 11.41 -7.41
CA LEU A 84 -4.47 10.70 -6.92
C LEU A 84 -5.75 11.19 -7.60
N ALA A 85 -5.96 12.51 -7.65
CA ALA A 85 -7.15 13.09 -8.30
C ALA A 85 -7.18 12.76 -9.79
N SER A 86 -6.01 12.83 -10.45
CA SER A 86 -5.87 12.51 -11.87
C SER A 86 -6.19 11.05 -12.16
N THR A 87 -5.64 10.09 -11.40
CA THR A 87 -5.90 8.66 -11.63
C THR A 87 -7.31 8.23 -11.25
N LEU A 88 -7.92 8.84 -10.22
CA LEU A 88 -9.33 8.64 -9.91
C LEU A 88 -10.23 9.15 -11.05
N GLY A 89 -9.90 10.30 -11.66
CA GLY A 89 -10.59 10.81 -12.85
C GLY A 89 -10.42 9.89 -14.06
N LEU A 90 -9.19 9.45 -14.34
CA LEU A 90 -8.91 8.47 -15.41
C LEU A 90 -9.62 7.13 -15.18
N GLY A 91 -9.97 6.80 -13.93
CA GLY A 91 -10.77 5.64 -13.59
C GLY A 91 -12.17 5.60 -14.22
N PHE A 92 -12.70 6.71 -14.71
CA PHE A 92 -13.96 6.75 -15.47
C PHE A 92 -13.79 6.40 -16.95
N LEU A 93 -12.57 6.40 -17.48
CA LEU A 93 -12.32 6.12 -18.90
C LEU A 93 -12.88 4.78 -19.38
N PRO A 94 -12.76 3.66 -18.63
CA PRO A 94 -13.36 2.40 -19.06
C PRO A 94 -14.88 2.48 -19.18
N MET A 95 -15.53 3.27 -18.32
CA MET A 95 -16.98 3.47 -18.32
C MET A 95 -17.43 4.23 -19.56
N ILE A 96 -16.69 5.28 -19.91
CA ILE A 96 -16.95 6.11 -21.09
C ILE A 96 -16.64 5.31 -22.36
N ALA A 97 -15.43 4.75 -22.45
CA ALA A 97 -14.92 4.08 -23.63
C ALA A 97 -15.74 2.84 -24.00
N LEU A 98 -16.23 2.09 -23.01
CA LEU A 98 -17.02 0.88 -23.24
C LEU A 98 -18.54 1.13 -23.24
N GLY A 99 -19.00 2.33 -22.85
CA GLY A 99 -20.42 2.70 -22.85
C GLY A 99 -21.17 2.33 -21.57
N TYR A 100 -20.48 1.86 -20.53
CA TYR A 100 -21.09 1.58 -19.21
C TYR A 100 -21.49 2.84 -18.44
N ILE A 101 -21.15 4.04 -18.93
CA ILE A 101 -21.52 5.29 -18.27
C ILE A 101 -23.03 5.58 -18.36
N ASP A 102 -23.68 5.13 -19.44
CA ASP A 102 -25.12 5.29 -19.64
C ASP A 102 -25.93 4.32 -18.77
N GLU A 103 -25.30 3.24 -18.30
CA GLU A 103 -25.89 2.31 -17.35
C GLU A 103 -25.82 2.88 -15.93
N ARG A 104 -26.98 3.33 -15.41
CA ARG A 104 -27.10 3.98 -14.09
C ARG A 104 -26.44 3.20 -12.96
N HIS A 105 -26.56 1.87 -12.95
CA HIS A 105 -25.95 1.05 -11.91
C HIS A 105 -24.42 1.19 -11.91
N PHE A 106 -23.78 1.03 -13.07
CA PHE A 106 -22.33 1.08 -13.24
C PHE A 106 -21.76 2.47 -12.97
N SER A 107 -22.38 3.52 -13.49
CA SER A 107 -21.91 4.90 -13.30
C SER A 107 -22.03 5.38 -11.86
N VAL A 108 -23.15 5.08 -11.18
CA VAL A 108 -23.34 5.40 -9.77
C VAL A 108 -22.35 4.62 -8.91
N SER A 109 -22.19 3.31 -9.14
CA SER A 109 -21.23 2.49 -8.41
C SER A 109 -19.79 3.01 -8.56
N LYS A 110 -19.32 3.34 -9.77
CA LYS A 110 -17.97 3.89 -9.96
C LYS A 110 -17.82 5.26 -9.27
N THR A 111 -18.84 6.11 -9.33
CA THR A 111 -18.83 7.43 -8.66
C THR A 111 -18.68 7.29 -7.15
N ILE A 112 -19.45 6.38 -6.52
CA ILE A 112 -19.33 6.07 -5.10
C ILE A 112 -17.94 5.56 -4.76
N MET A 113 -17.39 4.64 -5.56
CA MET A 113 -16.03 4.11 -5.36
C MET A 113 -14.98 5.21 -5.40
N VAL A 114 -15.07 6.16 -6.35
CA VAL A 114 -14.12 7.27 -6.50
C VAL A 114 -14.22 8.25 -5.33
N ILE A 115 -15.43 8.65 -4.94
CA ILE A 115 -15.65 9.55 -3.80
C ILE A 115 -15.16 8.90 -2.51
N PHE A 116 -15.53 7.64 -2.29
CA PHE A 116 -15.14 6.91 -1.08
C PHE A 116 -13.64 6.63 -1.05
N GLY A 117 -13.02 6.27 -2.18
CA GLY A 117 -11.57 6.10 -2.30
C GLY A 117 -10.81 7.40 -2.03
N GLY A 118 -11.18 8.50 -2.70
CA GLY A 118 -10.59 9.82 -2.45
C GLY A 118 -10.76 10.26 -1.00
N GLY A 119 -11.98 10.14 -0.46
CA GLY A 119 -12.27 10.43 0.94
C GLY A 119 -11.46 9.57 1.91
N ALA A 120 -11.30 8.28 1.64
CA ALA A 120 -10.49 7.37 2.45
C ALA A 120 -9.00 7.76 2.42
N ALA A 121 -8.43 8.05 1.24
CA ALA A 121 -7.04 8.48 1.12
C ALA A 121 -6.77 9.77 1.91
N ILE A 122 -7.65 10.77 1.77
CA ILE A 122 -7.55 12.04 2.50
C ILE A 122 -7.77 11.81 3.99
N GLY A 123 -8.76 11.00 4.40
CA GLY A 123 -9.00 10.66 5.80
C GLY A 123 -7.79 9.99 6.46
N ILE A 124 -7.21 8.98 5.81
CA ILE A 124 -6.03 8.25 6.30
C ILE A 124 -4.82 9.19 6.42
N MET A 125 -4.64 10.16 5.53
CA MET A 125 -3.58 11.17 5.66
C MET A 125 -3.61 11.88 7.02
N PHE A 126 -4.79 12.14 7.58
CA PHE A 126 -4.93 12.77 8.91
C PHE A 126 -4.72 11.79 10.07
N LEU A 127 -4.80 10.48 9.86
CA LEU A 127 -4.54 9.48 10.92
C LEU A 127 -3.04 9.36 11.19
N ASP A 128 -2.65 9.32 12.47
CA ASP A 128 -1.24 9.15 12.84
C ASP A 128 -0.80 7.70 12.68
N TYR A 129 -0.07 7.42 11.59
CA TYR A 129 0.43 6.09 11.28
C TYR A 129 1.29 5.50 12.41
N ARG A 130 1.99 6.33 13.20
CA ARG A 130 2.89 5.86 14.28
C ARG A 130 2.14 5.06 15.34
N LYS A 131 0.86 5.37 15.58
CA LYS A 131 0.01 4.65 16.54
C LYS A 131 -0.26 3.20 16.14
N TRP A 132 0.06 2.83 14.91
CA TRP A 132 -0.17 1.49 14.36
C TRP A 132 1.06 0.59 14.48
N LYS A 133 2.24 1.16 14.78
CA LYS A 133 3.51 0.44 14.91
C LYS A 133 3.44 -0.71 15.92
N SER A 134 2.72 -0.55 17.02
CA SER A 134 2.58 -1.58 18.07
C SER A 134 1.38 -2.51 17.88
N LYS A 135 0.56 -2.32 16.84
CA LYS A 135 -0.71 -3.02 16.63
C LYS A 135 -0.62 -4.14 15.59
N GLY A 136 0.58 -4.67 15.31
CA GLY A 136 0.80 -5.70 14.28
C GLY A 136 -0.09 -6.93 14.45
N TRP A 137 -0.20 -7.45 15.68
CA TRP A 137 -1.07 -8.58 16.00
C TRP A 137 -2.56 -8.29 15.76
N LEU A 138 -3.03 -7.08 16.07
CA LEU A 138 -4.41 -6.68 15.79
C LEU A 138 -4.70 -6.76 14.28
N PHE A 139 -3.85 -6.16 13.46
CA PHE A 139 -4.04 -6.19 12.00
C PHE A 139 -3.89 -7.60 11.43
N TYR A 140 -2.93 -8.38 11.92
CA TYR A 140 -2.75 -9.76 11.48
C TYR A 140 -4.00 -10.59 11.77
N SER A 141 -4.52 -10.51 12.99
CA SER A 141 -5.75 -11.22 13.40
C SER A 141 -6.96 -10.76 12.59
N ILE A 142 -7.10 -9.46 12.31
CA ILE A 142 -8.17 -8.96 11.44
C ILE A 142 -8.03 -9.55 10.03
N GLY A 143 -6.84 -9.58 9.44
CA GLY A 143 -6.61 -10.16 8.12
C GLY A 143 -6.96 -11.65 8.05
N VAL A 144 -6.55 -12.43 9.07
CA VAL A 144 -6.89 -13.86 9.17
C VAL A 144 -8.39 -14.06 9.37
N LEU A 145 -9.01 -13.34 10.32
CA LEU A 145 -10.45 -13.44 10.57
C LEU A 145 -11.27 -13.02 9.35
N PHE A 146 -10.80 -12.03 8.59
CA PHE A 146 -11.45 -11.60 7.35
C PHE A 146 -11.43 -12.70 6.29
N LEU A 147 -10.29 -13.38 6.11
CA LEU A 147 -10.20 -14.53 5.21
C LEU A 147 -11.09 -15.70 5.65
N LEU A 148 -11.08 -16.04 6.95
CA LEU A 148 -11.96 -17.06 7.51
C LEU A 148 -13.44 -16.68 7.33
N ALA A 149 -13.78 -15.40 7.51
CA ALA A 149 -15.14 -14.93 7.34
C ALA A 149 -15.63 -15.15 5.90
N ILE A 150 -14.80 -14.83 4.89
CA ILE A 150 -15.15 -15.10 3.49
C ILE A 150 -15.26 -16.61 3.24
N MET A 151 -14.33 -17.41 3.78
CA MET A 151 -14.33 -18.86 3.59
C MET A 151 -15.58 -19.55 4.14
N PHE A 152 -16.08 -19.13 5.32
CA PHE A 152 -17.21 -19.80 5.97
C PHE A 152 -18.57 -19.14 5.73
N PHE A 153 -18.60 -17.83 5.43
CA PHE A 153 -19.83 -17.06 5.29
C PHE A 153 -20.02 -16.46 3.89
N SER A 154 -19.29 -16.92 2.87
CA SER A 154 -19.54 -16.50 1.49
C SER A 154 -20.97 -16.82 1.07
N ASN A 155 -21.68 -15.83 0.54
CA ASN A 155 -23.06 -15.96 0.08
C ASN A 155 -23.19 -15.86 -1.46
N SER A 156 -22.06 -15.66 -2.15
CA SER A 156 -22.02 -15.51 -3.60
C SER A 156 -20.72 -16.05 -4.16
N MET A 157 -20.75 -16.49 -5.42
CA MET A 157 -19.58 -16.87 -6.18
C MET A 157 -19.55 -16.11 -7.50
N ILE A 158 -18.47 -15.38 -7.78
CA ILE A 158 -18.25 -14.69 -9.06
C ILE A 158 -17.03 -15.32 -9.70
N ASN A 159 -17.18 -15.88 -10.91
CA ASN A 159 -16.11 -16.57 -11.63
C ASN A 159 -15.39 -17.68 -10.80
N GLY A 160 -16.15 -18.37 -9.95
CA GLY A 160 -15.66 -19.42 -9.05
C GLY A 160 -14.99 -18.91 -7.77
N VAL A 161 -15.00 -17.60 -7.53
CA VAL A 161 -14.40 -16.96 -6.36
C VAL A 161 -15.47 -16.74 -5.30
N PRO A 162 -15.32 -17.29 -4.09
CA PRO A 162 -16.26 -17.03 -3.00
C PRO A 162 -16.13 -15.59 -2.51
N MET A 163 -17.27 -14.92 -2.36
CA MET A 163 -17.38 -13.52 -1.97
C MET A 163 -18.56 -13.31 -1.01
N ILE A 164 -18.44 -12.29 -0.15
CA ILE A 164 -19.57 -11.83 0.68
C ILE A 164 -20.14 -10.59 0.00
N ARG A 165 -21.29 -10.73 -0.64
CA ARG A 165 -22.02 -9.63 -1.23
C ARG A 165 -23.03 -9.09 -0.23
N ILE A 166 -22.83 -7.85 0.20
CA ILE A 166 -23.81 -7.10 0.97
C ILE A 166 -24.62 -6.28 -0.04
N PRO A 167 -25.92 -6.59 -0.26
CA PRO A 167 -26.72 -5.94 -1.29
C PRO A 167 -26.64 -4.42 -1.20
N SER A 168 -26.40 -3.77 -2.34
CA SER A 168 -26.34 -2.30 -2.49
C SER A 168 -25.23 -1.57 -1.71
N ILE A 169 -24.38 -2.27 -0.94
CA ILE A 169 -23.33 -1.66 -0.12
C ILE A 169 -21.95 -1.99 -0.67
N ILE A 170 -21.53 -3.26 -0.61
CA ILE A 170 -20.17 -3.66 -0.97
C ILE A 170 -20.09 -5.17 -1.24
N THR A 171 -19.17 -5.55 -2.12
CA THR A 171 -18.73 -6.94 -2.29
C THR A 171 -17.36 -7.09 -1.62
N LEU A 172 -17.27 -7.99 -0.64
CA LEU A 172 -16.04 -8.32 0.07
C LEU A 172 -15.38 -9.53 -0.58
N GLU A 173 -14.08 -9.38 -0.87
CA GLU A 173 -13.27 -10.36 -1.59
C GLU A 173 -11.98 -10.63 -0.82
N SER A 174 -11.36 -11.80 -1.01
CA SER A 174 -10.18 -12.23 -0.25
C SER A 174 -9.00 -11.27 -0.36
N SER A 175 -8.88 -10.58 -1.49
CA SER A 175 -7.86 -9.55 -1.75
C SER A 175 -7.93 -8.38 -0.76
N MET A 176 -9.12 -8.05 -0.22
CA MET A 176 -9.30 -6.99 0.78
C MET A 176 -8.62 -7.28 2.12
N SER A 177 -8.07 -8.47 2.32
CA SER A 177 -7.23 -8.79 3.48
C SER A 177 -5.80 -8.21 3.38
N LEU A 178 -5.31 -7.92 2.17
CA LEU A 178 -3.94 -7.46 1.92
C LEU A 178 -3.53 -6.20 2.71
N PRO A 179 -4.36 -5.14 2.83
CA PRO A 179 -4.05 -3.97 3.66
C PRO A 179 -3.75 -4.31 5.12
N PHE A 180 -4.46 -5.30 5.69
CA PHE A 180 -4.25 -5.70 7.08
C PHE A 180 -2.91 -6.43 7.24
N PHE A 181 -2.60 -7.37 6.33
CA PHE A 181 -1.31 -8.04 6.33
C PHE A 181 -0.15 -7.07 6.06
N PHE A 182 -0.34 -6.09 5.18
CA PHE A 182 0.60 -5.01 4.94
C PHE A 182 0.95 -4.25 6.24
N LEU A 183 -0.06 -3.81 6.99
CA LEU A 183 0.16 -3.13 8.27
C LEU A 183 0.79 -4.04 9.33
N ALA A 184 0.39 -5.31 9.37
CA ALA A 184 0.92 -6.31 10.30
C ALA A 184 2.42 -6.55 10.06
N TRP A 185 2.82 -6.83 8.83
CA TRP A 185 4.23 -7.07 8.48
C TRP A 185 5.09 -5.84 8.67
N ALA A 186 4.57 -4.63 8.39
CA ALA A 186 5.29 -3.39 8.69
C ALA A 186 5.60 -3.28 10.18
N SER A 187 4.68 -3.71 11.05
CA SER A 187 4.89 -3.75 12.50
C SER A 187 5.87 -4.84 12.91
N PHE A 188 5.68 -6.09 12.45
CA PHE A 188 6.51 -7.22 12.83
C PHE A 188 7.98 -7.06 12.44
N PHE A 189 8.28 -6.46 11.28
CA PHE A 189 9.65 -6.19 10.84
C PHE A 189 10.34 -5.02 11.56
N THR A 190 9.63 -4.30 12.42
CA THR A 190 10.27 -3.36 13.36
C THR A 190 10.75 -4.03 14.64
N ILE A 191 10.27 -5.25 14.93
CA ILE A 191 10.64 -6.01 16.12
C ILE A 191 11.88 -6.84 15.79
N GLU A 192 13.05 -6.45 16.32
CA GLU A 192 14.37 -7.03 15.96
C GLU A 192 14.55 -8.53 16.28
N LYS A 193 13.59 -9.18 16.97
CA LYS A 193 13.74 -10.53 17.52
C LYS A 193 12.76 -11.58 16.96
N LEU A 194 12.21 -11.38 15.75
CA LEU A 194 11.30 -12.37 15.17
C LEU A 194 12.06 -13.64 14.76
N LYS A 195 11.74 -14.78 15.38
CA LYS A 195 12.42 -16.06 15.13
C LYS A 195 11.98 -16.63 13.77
N ILE A 196 12.85 -17.40 13.10
CA ILE A 196 12.58 -18.00 11.78
C ILE A 196 11.29 -18.85 11.78
N TRP A 197 11.05 -19.65 12.81
CA TRP A 197 9.83 -20.46 12.91
C TRP A 197 8.57 -19.59 13.09
N GLN A 198 8.67 -18.47 13.80
CA GLN A 198 7.56 -17.50 13.93
C GLN A 198 7.28 -16.83 12.58
N PHE A 199 8.33 -16.47 11.84
CA PHE A 199 8.19 -15.96 10.48
C PHE A 199 7.45 -16.98 9.61
N ALA A 200 7.89 -18.24 9.61
CA ALA A 200 7.31 -19.29 8.80
C ALA A 200 5.82 -19.46 9.11
N ILE A 201 5.43 -19.52 10.39
CA ILE A 201 4.01 -19.63 10.77
C ILE A 201 3.21 -18.42 10.29
N LEU A 202 3.69 -17.20 10.56
CA LEU A 202 3.00 -15.97 10.16
C LEU A 202 2.93 -15.80 8.63
N PHE A 203 3.90 -16.34 7.90
CA PHE A 203 3.94 -16.28 6.45
C PHE A 203 3.03 -17.33 5.80
N PHE A 204 3.09 -18.58 6.26
CA PHE A 204 2.37 -19.68 5.65
C PHE A 204 0.88 -19.73 6.04
N VAL A 205 0.49 -19.25 7.22
CA VAL A 205 -0.95 -19.25 7.60
C VAL A 205 -1.82 -18.48 6.59
N PRO A 206 -1.52 -17.23 6.20
CA PRO A 206 -2.29 -16.53 5.17
C PRO A 206 -2.21 -17.21 3.80
N ILE A 207 -1.06 -17.81 3.45
CA ILE A 207 -0.92 -18.55 2.19
C ILE A 207 -1.86 -19.76 2.16
N LEU A 208 -1.90 -20.55 3.24
CA LEU A 208 -2.81 -21.70 3.35
C LEU A 208 -4.27 -21.28 3.23
N LEU A 209 -4.64 -20.13 3.80
CA LEU A 209 -5.99 -19.58 3.63
C LEU A 209 -6.22 -19.12 2.18
N PHE A 210 -5.28 -18.40 1.57
CA PHE A 210 -5.39 -17.94 0.19
C PHE A 210 -5.49 -19.08 -0.84
N LEU A 211 -4.89 -20.24 -0.56
CA LEU A 211 -4.99 -21.42 -1.43
C LEU A 211 -6.42 -21.97 -1.57
N ASN A 212 -7.33 -21.63 -0.65
CA ASN A 212 -8.76 -21.97 -0.77
C ASN A 212 -9.50 -21.11 -1.80
N PHE A 213 -8.86 -20.07 -2.35
CA PHE A 213 -9.41 -19.19 -3.36
C PHE A 213 -8.73 -19.45 -4.71
N PRO A 214 -9.43 -19.35 -5.85
CA PRO A 214 -8.87 -19.66 -7.17
C PRO A 214 -7.93 -18.56 -7.73
N HIS A 215 -7.30 -17.76 -6.85
CA HIS A 215 -6.45 -16.61 -7.22
C HIS A 215 -5.00 -16.77 -6.75
N SER A 216 -4.14 -17.32 -7.62
CA SER A 216 -2.71 -17.45 -7.34
C SER A 216 -1.97 -16.10 -7.24
N VAL A 217 -2.52 -15.04 -7.85
CA VAL A 217 -1.90 -13.70 -7.84
C VAL A 217 -1.87 -13.07 -6.46
N ILE A 218 -2.91 -13.28 -5.65
CA ILE A 218 -2.97 -12.69 -4.31
C ILE A 218 -1.84 -13.25 -3.44
N ILE A 219 -1.55 -14.55 -3.57
CA ILE A 219 -0.41 -15.21 -2.92
C ILE A 219 0.90 -14.59 -3.41
N PHE A 220 1.04 -14.34 -4.72
CA PHE A 220 2.21 -13.70 -5.29
C PHE A 220 2.40 -12.26 -4.77
N MET A 221 1.35 -11.43 -4.78
CA MET A 221 1.37 -10.07 -4.25
C MET A 221 1.73 -10.05 -2.76
N TYR A 222 1.09 -10.90 -1.95
CA TYR A 222 1.39 -11.03 -0.53
C TYR A 222 2.85 -11.44 -0.31
N SER A 223 3.33 -12.45 -1.05
CA SER A 223 4.70 -12.94 -0.91
C SER A 223 5.73 -11.88 -1.29
N VAL A 224 5.59 -11.24 -2.45
CA VAL A 224 6.49 -10.17 -2.90
C VAL A 224 6.48 -9.02 -1.90
N MET A 225 5.32 -8.60 -1.41
CA MET A 225 5.23 -7.57 -0.37
C MET A 225 6.02 -7.95 0.88
N VAL A 226 5.82 -9.16 1.43
CA VAL A 226 6.52 -9.61 2.64
C VAL A 226 8.03 -9.66 2.42
N PHE A 227 8.50 -10.23 1.31
CA PHE A 227 9.93 -10.34 1.04
C PHE A 227 10.59 -9.00 0.76
N VAL A 228 9.97 -8.13 -0.03
CA VAL A 228 10.52 -6.79 -0.30
C VAL A 228 10.62 -5.99 1.00
N MET A 229 9.62 -6.10 1.89
CA MET A 229 9.70 -5.49 3.23
C MET A 229 10.76 -6.14 4.13
N LEU A 230 10.93 -7.46 4.07
CA LEU A 230 11.97 -8.18 4.81
C LEU A 230 13.37 -7.67 4.45
N TRP A 231 13.64 -7.48 3.15
CA TRP A 231 14.94 -6.97 2.66
C TRP A 231 15.23 -5.52 3.05
N TRP A 232 14.21 -4.77 3.46
CA TRP A 232 14.31 -3.41 4.00
C TRP A 232 14.12 -3.33 5.52
N SER A 233 14.00 -4.48 6.19
CA SER A 233 13.88 -4.58 7.64
C SER A 233 15.22 -4.37 8.35
N LYS A 234 15.20 -4.27 9.68
CA LYS A 234 16.41 -4.16 10.50
C LYS A 234 17.14 -5.50 10.74
N PHE A 235 16.67 -6.61 10.17
CA PHE A 235 17.26 -7.92 10.43
C PHE A 235 18.69 -8.03 9.88
N SER A 236 19.50 -8.89 10.51
CA SER A 236 20.84 -9.16 10.02
C SER A 236 20.79 -9.78 8.61
N ARG A 237 21.78 -9.48 7.75
CA ARG A 237 21.86 -10.07 6.40
C ARG A 237 21.80 -11.59 6.41
N LYS A 238 22.43 -12.23 7.42
CA LYS A 238 22.40 -13.68 7.62
C LYS A 238 20.97 -14.19 7.88
N THR A 239 20.22 -13.52 8.76
CA THR A 239 18.82 -13.87 9.06
C THR A 239 17.93 -13.68 7.84
N MET A 240 18.07 -12.57 7.10
CA MET A 240 17.27 -12.32 5.90
C MET A 240 17.52 -13.36 4.80
N MET A 241 18.79 -13.71 4.56
CA MET A 241 19.17 -14.75 3.60
C MET A 241 18.68 -16.13 4.04
N SER A 242 18.77 -16.46 5.33
CA SER A 242 18.27 -17.72 5.88
C SER A 242 16.75 -17.84 5.73
N ILE A 243 15.99 -16.82 6.11
CA ILE A 243 14.53 -16.79 5.95
C ILE A 243 14.16 -16.93 4.47
N SER A 244 14.77 -16.14 3.60
CA SER A 244 14.50 -16.17 2.16
C SER A 244 14.86 -17.52 1.53
N GLY A 245 16.00 -18.10 1.91
CA GLY A 245 16.45 -19.40 1.42
C GLY A 245 15.54 -20.55 1.88
N ILE A 246 15.20 -20.62 3.16
CA ILE A 246 14.33 -21.66 3.71
C ILE A 246 12.94 -21.59 3.09
N THR A 247 12.36 -20.39 3.01
CA THR A 247 11.02 -20.19 2.43
C THR A 247 11.00 -20.50 0.94
N PHE A 248 12.02 -20.08 0.18
CA PHE A 248 12.15 -20.43 -1.23
C PHE A 248 12.27 -21.95 -1.45
N SER A 249 13.11 -22.63 -0.66
CA SER A 249 13.22 -24.10 -0.70
C SER A 249 11.90 -24.79 -0.38
N LEU A 250 11.17 -24.32 0.64
CA LEU A 250 9.84 -24.86 0.99
C LEU A 250 8.84 -24.64 -0.15
N VAL A 251 8.81 -23.46 -0.77
CA VAL A 251 7.94 -23.18 -1.92
C VAL A 251 8.29 -24.08 -3.10
N LEU A 252 9.58 -24.34 -3.37
CA LEU A 252 9.99 -25.26 -4.43
C LEU A 252 9.55 -26.71 -4.14
N ILE A 253 9.72 -27.18 -2.90
CA ILE A 253 9.30 -28.53 -2.49
C ILE A 253 7.78 -28.66 -2.63
N ILE A 254 7.02 -27.70 -2.09
CA ILE A 254 5.56 -27.67 -2.21
C ILE A 254 5.16 -27.62 -3.68
N GLY A 255 5.79 -26.75 -4.48
CA GLY A 255 5.52 -26.63 -5.91
C GLY A 255 5.78 -27.92 -6.68
N PHE A 256 6.86 -28.64 -6.36
CA PHE A 256 7.19 -29.93 -6.97
C PHE A 256 6.17 -31.01 -6.60
N ILE A 257 5.78 -31.09 -5.32
CA ILE A 257 4.75 -32.03 -4.86
C ILE A 257 3.39 -31.68 -5.49
N SER A 258 3.03 -30.40 -5.48
CA SER A 258 1.79 -29.91 -6.07
C SER A 258 1.74 -30.12 -7.58
N TRP A 259 2.87 -30.10 -8.29
CA TRP A 259 2.93 -30.38 -9.73
C TRP A 259 2.37 -31.75 -10.07
N GLN A 260 2.66 -32.76 -9.24
CA GLN A 260 2.13 -34.13 -9.39
C GLN A 260 0.63 -34.24 -9.07
N LEU A 261 0.09 -33.25 -8.35
CA LEU A 261 -1.30 -33.19 -7.90
C LEU A 261 -2.15 -32.18 -8.70
N LEU A 262 -1.56 -31.54 -9.71
CA LEU A 262 -2.24 -30.56 -10.54
C LEU A 262 -3.41 -31.22 -11.27
N GLN A 263 -4.57 -30.58 -11.18
CA GLN A 263 -5.73 -30.99 -11.95
C GLN A 263 -5.47 -30.73 -13.44
N THR A 264 -6.07 -31.54 -14.31
CA THR A 264 -5.85 -31.45 -15.77
C THR A 264 -6.11 -30.03 -16.31
N TYR A 265 -7.13 -29.35 -15.81
CA TYR A 265 -7.43 -27.97 -16.22
C TYR A 265 -6.34 -26.95 -15.83
N GLN A 266 -5.67 -27.15 -14.68
CA GLN A 266 -4.60 -26.27 -14.22
C GLN A 266 -3.36 -26.43 -15.10
N LEU A 267 -3.01 -27.68 -15.43
CA LEU A 267 -1.93 -28.01 -16.34
C LEU A 267 -2.19 -27.48 -17.75
N VAL A 268 -3.43 -27.61 -18.25
CA VAL A 268 -3.83 -27.04 -19.55
C VAL A 268 -3.67 -25.52 -19.57
N ARG A 269 -3.95 -24.79 -18.48
CA ARG A 269 -3.71 -23.33 -18.42
C ARG A 269 -2.22 -22.98 -18.52
N ILE A 270 -1.35 -23.73 -17.84
CA ILE A 270 0.11 -23.52 -17.91
C ILE A 270 0.61 -23.79 -19.34
N LEU A 271 0.19 -24.92 -19.94
CA LEU A 271 0.58 -25.26 -21.32
C LEU A 271 -0.02 -24.29 -22.34
N ALA A 272 -1.24 -23.81 -22.12
CA ALA A 272 -1.87 -22.81 -22.98
C ALA A 272 -1.19 -21.44 -22.89
N PHE A 273 -0.62 -21.07 -21.74
CA PHE A 273 0.21 -19.88 -21.64
C PHE A 273 1.51 -20.04 -22.46
N LEU A 274 2.18 -21.19 -22.38
CA LEU A 274 3.43 -21.46 -23.10
C LEU A 274 3.23 -21.64 -24.61
N ASN A 275 2.13 -22.29 -25.02
CA ASN A 275 1.78 -22.48 -26.43
C ASN A 275 0.29 -22.19 -26.69
N PRO A 276 -0.10 -20.90 -26.76
CA PRO A 276 -1.50 -20.52 -26.91
C PRO A 276 -2.15 -21.06 -28.19
N LYS A 277 -1.38 -21.16 -29.28
CA LYS A 277 -1.87 -21.63 -30.59
C LYS A 277 -2.35 -23.08 -30.53
N LYS A 278 -1.64 -23.95 -29.81
CA LYS A 278 -2.04 -25.37 -29.64
C LYS A 278 -3.36 -25.50 -28.87
N TYR A 279 -3.66 -24.55 -27.99
CA TYR A 279 -4.85 -24.56 -27.13
C TYR A 279 -5.86 -23.47 -27.51
N ALA A 280 -5.88 -23.04 -28.78
CA ALA A 280 -6.66 -21.89 -29.24
C ALA A 280 -8.16 -21.98 -28.96
N ASN A 281 -8.74 -23.20 -29.01
CA ASN A 281 -10.17 -23.44 -28.80
C ASN A 281 -10.57 -23.50 -27.31
N GLY A 282 -9.65 -23.20 -26.38
CA GLY A 282 -9.90 -23.27 -24.95
C GLY A 282 -9.04 -22.26 -24.19
N ALA A 283 -8.18 -22.75 -23.29
CA ALA A 283 -7.36 -21.89 -22.42
C ALA A 283 -6.38 -20.96 -23.18
N GLY A 284 -6.08 -21.24 -24.45
CA GLY A 284 -5.24 -20.41 -25.31
C GLY A 284 -5.99 -19.28 -26.04
N TYR A 285 -7.32 -19.27 -25.99
CA TYR A 285 -8.14 -18.24 -26.65
C TYR A 285 -7.79 -16.83 -26.15
N LEU A 286 -7.83 -16.63 -24.83
CA LEU A 286 -7.68 -15.30 -24.24
C LEU A 286 -6.28 -14.70 -24.45
N PRO A 287 -5.15 -15.45 -24.35
CA PRO A 287 -3.84 -14.95 -24.74
C PRO A 287 -3.74 -14.55 -26.22
N LEU A 288 -4.34 -15.36 -27.12
CA LEU A 288 -4.36 -15.04 -28.55
C LEU A 288 -5.19 -13.79 -28.84
N ARG A 289 -6.34 -13.66 -28.19
CA ARG A 289 -7.24 -12.51 -28.36
C ARG A 289 -6.60 -11.22 -27.87
N VAL A 290 -5.95 -11.24 -26.70
CA VAL A 290 -5.18 -10.10 -26.20
C VAL A 290 -4.09 -9.71 -27.21
N LYS A 291 -3.31 -10.68 -27.70
CA LYS A 291 -2.26 -10.43 -28.68
C LYS A 291 -2.80 -9.81 -29.98
N GLU A 292 -3.93 -10.30 -30.46
CA GLU A 292 -4.60 -9.80 -31.66
C GLU A 292 -5.06 -8.34 -31.50
N LEU A 293 -5.71 -8.00 -30.38
CA LEU A 293 -6.19 -6.64 -30.14
C LEU A 293 -5.02 -5.66 -29.97
N MET A 294 -4.00 -6.05 -29.21
CA MET A 294 -2.82 -5.21 -28.99
C MET A 294 -2.03 -4.98 -30.29
N SER A 295 -1.97 -5.95 -31.21
CA SER A 295 -1.29 -5.79 -32.50
C SER A 295 -2.10 -4.93 -33.48
N LYS A 296 -3.44 -5.03 -33.46
CA LYS A 296 -4.30 -4.23 -34.32
C LYS A 296 -4.41 -2.78 -33.84
N ALA A 297 -4.28 -2.50 -32.54
CA ALA A 297 -4.55 -1.20 -31.90
C ALA A 297 -3.99 0.04 -32.61
N GLY A 298 -2.82 -0.03 -33.25
CA GLY A 298 -2.17 1.13 -33.87
C GLY A 298 -1.79 2.23 -32.88
N TRP A 299 -1.19 3.31 -33.37
CA TRP A 299 -0.72 4.41 -32.49
C TRP A 299 -1.87 5.26 -31.91
N PHE A 300 -2.96 5.40 -32.66
CA PHE A 300 -4.10 6.28 -32.34
C PHE A 300 -5.41 5.54 -32.04
N GLY A 301 -5.41 4.20 -32.06
CA GLY A 301 -6.58 3.40 -31.71
C GLY A 301 -7.66 3.37 -32.79
N HIS A 302 -8.80 2.79 -32.41
CA HIS A 302 -10.01 2.72 -33.22
C HIS A 302 -11.18 3.37 -32.45
N PRO A 303 -11.23 4.71 -32.38
CA PRO A 303 -12.26 5.39 -31.60
C PRO A 303 -13.65 4.99 -32.10
N GLY A 304 -14.52 4.58 -31.17
CA GLY A 304 -15.88 4.13 -31.46
C GLY A 304 -16.02 2.65 -31.85
N ASN A 305 -14.92 1.95 -32.17
CA ASN A 305 -14.95 0.51 -32.40
C ASN A 305 -14.60 -0.25 -31.12
N LYS A 306 -15.52 -1.11 -30.65
CA LYS A 306 -15.36 -1.91 -29.43
C LYS A 306 -15.27 -3.37 -29.83
N GLU A 307 -14.11 -3.96 -29.58
CA GLU A 307 -13.92 -5.39 -29.77
C GLU A 307 -14.23 -6.16 -28.49
N PHE A 308 -14.85 -7.32 -28.64
CA PHE A 308 -15.18 -8.15 -27.49
C PHE A 308 -13.91 -8.78 -26.89
N ILE A 309 -13.76 -8.61 -25.58
CA ILE A 309 -12.87 -9.36 -24.70
C ILE A 309 -13.58 -9.54 -23.35
N PRO A 310 -13.57 -10.75 -22.74
CA PRO A 310 -14.11 -10.94 -21.40
C PRO A 310 -13.41 -9.99 -20.40
N GLU A 311 -14.13 -9.54 -19.38
CA GLU A 311 -13.56 -8.70 -18.32
C GLU A 311 -12.88 -7.41 -18.88
N ALA A 312 -13.44 -6.85 -19.97
CA ALA A 312 -12.92 -5.69 -20.68
C ALA A 312 -12.80 -4.42 -19.85
N HIS A 313 -13.60 -4.27 -18.79
CA HIS A 313 -13.65 -3.10 -17.90
C HIS A 313 -12.91 -3.34 -16.57
N THR A 314 -12.48 -4.57 -16.31
CA THR A 314 -11.84 -5.04 -15.06
C THR A 314 -10.40 -5.48 -15.36
N ASP A 315 -10.15 -6.77 -15.59
CA ASP A 315 -8.81 -7.35 -15.75
C ASP A 315 -8.13 -6.89 -17.04
N PHE A 316 -8.86 -6.85 -18.16
CA PHE A 316 -8.33 -6.51 -19.48
C PHE A 316 -8.58 -5.05 -19.88
N VAL A 317 -8.80 -4.18 -18.90
CA VAL A 317 -9.04 -2.76 -19.14
C VAL A 317 -7.91 -2.07 -19.91
N PHE A 318 -6.66 -2.50 -19.67
CA PHE A 318 -5.51 -1.97 -20.39
C PHE A 318 -5.55 -2.34 -21.89
N VAL A 319 -5.98 -3.57 -22.21
CA VAL A 319 -6.18 -4.02 -23.60
C VAL A 319 -7.25 -3.18 -24.29
N SER A 320 -8.42 -3.06 -23.64
CA SER A 320 -9.57 -2.33 -24.18
C SER A 320 -9.23 -0.87 -24.46
N LEU A 321 -8.61 -0.18 -23.51
CA LEU A 321 -8.21 1.22 -23.68
C LEU A 321 -7.11 1.38 -24.74
N THR A 322 -6.16 0.45 -24.82
CA THR A 322 -5.12 0.48 -25.85
C THR A 322 -5.72 0.27 -27.24
N TYR A 323 -6.68 -0.64 -27.41
CA TYR A 323 -7.34 -0.86 -28.70
C TYR A 323 -8.15 0.35 -29.16
N ILE A 324 -8.86 1.01 -28.22
CA ILE A 324 -9.75 2.14 -28.52
C ILE A 324 -8.96 3.44 -28.74
N TYR A 325 -7.97 3.74 -27.90
CA TYR A 325 -7.24 5.03 -27.90
C TYR A 325 -5.80 4.94 -28.43
N GLY A 326 -5.30 3.73 -28.69
CA GLY A 326 -3.99 3.48 -29.29
C GLY A 326 -2.83 3.38 -28.30
N TRP A 327 -1.66 2.99 -28.83
CA TRP A 327 -0.42 2.82 -28.07
C TRP A 327 0.09 4.13 -27.45
N LEU A 328 -0.12 5.29 -28.10
CA LEU A 328 0.31 6.57 -27.54
C LEU A 328 -0.41 6.85 -26.21
N PHE A 329 -1.72 6.63 -26.17
CA PHE A 329 -2.51 6.74 -24.95
C PHE A 329 -2.08 5.72 -23.90
N ALA A 330 -1.87 4.46 -24.29
CA ALA A 330 -1.45 3.39 -23.38
C ALA A 330 -0.11 3.71 -22.68
N ILE A 331 0.87 4.24 -23.44
CA ILE A 331 2.17 4.67 -22.90
C ILE A 331 1.98 5.82 -21.91
N ALA A 332 1.20 6.85 -22.28
CA ALA A 332 0.91 7.97 -21.39
C ALA A 332 0.23 7.52 -20.08
N LEU A 333 -0.72 6.58 -20.17
CA LEU A 333 -1.38 6.00 -19.00
C LEU A 333 -0.39 5.28 -18.07
N VAL A 334 0.48 4.43 -18.63
CA VAL A 334 1.51 3.71 -17.86
C VAL A 334 2.49 4.70 -17.21
N ILE A 335 2.88 5.76 -17.89
CA ILE A 335 3.71 6.83 -17.32
C ILE A 335 3.02 7.46 -16.12
N ILE A 336 1.75 7.85 -16.23
CA ILE A 336 1.00 8.49 -15.14
C ILE A 336 0.91 7.57 -13.91
N LEU A 337 0.60 6.29 -14.12
CA LEU A 337 0.57 5.31 -13.03
C LEU A 337 1.97 5.09 -12.42
N SER A 338 3.01 5.07 -13.26
CA SER A 338 4.39 4.91 -12.81
C SER A 338 4.89 6.11 -12.00
N LEU A 339 4.41 7.33 -12.26
CA LEU A 339 4.75 8.52 -11.48
C LEU A 339 4.34 8.41 -10.01
N ILE A 340 3.23 7.71 -9.71
CA ILE A 340 2.83 7.41 -8.32
C ILE A 340 3.89 6.54 -7.64
N MET A 341 4.31 5.47 -8.32
CA MET A 341 5.35 4.57 -7.82
C MET A 341 6.69 5.28 -7.63
N VAL A 342 7.12 6.09 -8.60
CA VAL A 342 8.33 6.91 -8.50
C VAL A 342 8.22 7.85 -7.29
N ARG A 343 7.06 8.47 -7.07
CA ARG A 343 6.85 9.35 -5.93
C ARG A 343 6.93 8.60 -4.60
N PHE A 344 6.40 7.37 -4.49
CA PHE A 344 6.58 6.54 -3.30
C PHE A 344 8.07 6.31 -3.00
N ILE A 345 8.87 5.96 -4.02
CA ILE A 345 10.32 5.73 -3.90
C ILE A 345 11.06 7.00 -3.46
N VAL A 346 10.73 8.15 -4.06
CA VAL A 346 11.34 9.44 -3.70
C VAL A 346 11.04 9.81 -2.24
N ILE A 347 9.84 9.50 -1.73
CA ILE A 347 9.49 9.74 -0.33
C ILE A 347 10.23 8.74 0.58
N SER A 348 10.29 7.45 0.22
CA SER A 348 10.94 6.43 1.06
C SER A 348 12.42 6.71 1.32
N ASN A 349 13.12 7.30 0.35
CA ASN A 349 14.53 7.64 0.48
C ASN A 349 14.81 8.82 1.43
N LYS A 350 13.78 9.57 1.82
CA LYS A 350 13.89 10.73 2.72
C LYS A 350 13.51 10.41 4.17
N LEU A 351 13.22 9.15 4.48
CA LEU A 351 12.73 8.74 5.79
C LEU A 351 13.82 8.11 6.66
N HIS A 352 13.82 8.52 7.93
CA HIS A 352 14.69 7.98 8.97
C HIS A 352 13.97 6.93 9.83
N ASP A 353 12.66 7.05 10.04
CA ASP A 353 11.87 6.07 10.80
C ASP A 353 11.72 4.75 10.04
N SER A 354 12.15 3.66 10.67
CA SER A 354 12.13 2.33 10.06
C SER A 354 10.70 1.83 9.81
N TYR A 355 9.74 2.16 10.68
CA TYR A 355 8.35 1.77 10.47
C TYR A 355 7.73 2.48 9.26
N ALA A 356 7.91 3.81 9.17
CA ALA A 356 7.52 4.61 8.01
C ALA A 356 8.13 4.10 6.70
N LYS A 357 9.42 3.74 6.73
CA LYS A 357 10.12 3.18 5.58
C LYS A 357 9.50 1.86 5.14
N LEU A 358 9.23 0.95 6.08
CA LEU A 358 8.57 -0.33 5.78
C LEU A 358 7.17 -0.16 5.19
N LEU A 359 6.38 0.80 5.69
CA LEU A 359 5.07 1.12 5.11
C LEU A 359 5.18 1.58 3.65
N LEU A 360 6.14 2.42 3.30
CA LEU A 360 6.32 2.85 1.91
C LEU A 360 6.87 1.74 1.04
N ILE A 361 7.81 0.93 1.53
CA ILE A 361 8.35 -0.21 0.80
C ILE A 361 7.25 -1.24 0.51
N GLY A 362 6.38 -1.54 1.49
CA GLY A 362 5.24 -2.42 1.26
C GLY A 362 4.21 -1.83 0.30
N ALA A 363 3.97 -0.51 0.35
CA ALA A 363 3.10 0.18 -0.61
C ALA A 363 3.67 0.15 -2.04
N ILE A 364 4.98 0.34 -2.20
CA ILE A 364 5.69 0.19 -3.48
C ILE A 364 5.54 -1.25 -4.00
N ALA A 365 5.72 -2.24 -3.14
CA ALA A 365 5.59 -3.64 -3.53
C ALA A 365 4.17 -3.99 -3.99
N LEU A 366 3.14 -3.65 -3.20
CA LEU A 366 1.76 -3.94 -3.57
C LEU A 366 1.31 -3.20 -4.83
N TYR A 367 1.52 -1.88 -4.88
CA TYR A 367 1.15 -1.06 -6.04
C TYR A 367 1.93 -1.46 -7.29
N GLY A 368 3.25 -1.65 -7.14
CA GLY A 368 4.16 -1.98 -8.23
C GLY A 368 3.89 -3.35 -8.82
N VAL A 369 3.68 -4.38 -7.99
CA VAL A 369 3.29 -5.72 -8.47
C VAL A 369 1.94 -5.66 -9.16
N GLN A 370 0.96 -4.93 -8.61
CA GLN A 370 -0.35 -4.79 -9.23
C GLN A 370 -0.25 -4.18 -10.64
N LEU A 371 0.49 -3.08 -10.78
CA LEU A 371 0.73 -2.41 -12.06
C LEU A 371 1.51 -3.31 -13.04
N ALA A 372 2.64 -3.87 -12.59
CA ALA A 372 3.53 -4.67 -13.43
C ALA A 372 2.88 -5.97 -13.91
N CYS A 373 2.10 -6.65 -13.05
CA CYS A 373 1.40 -7.86 -13.45
C CYS A 373 0.28 -7.58 -14.44
N ASN A 374 -0.53 -6.52 -14.25
CA ASN A 374 -1.60 -6.19 -15.19
C ASN A 374 -1.06 -5.78 -16.58
N VAL A 375 -0.04 -4.92 -16.62
CA VAL A 375 0.60 -4.53 -17.89
C VAL A 375 1.34 -5.72 -18.50
N GLY A 376 2.11 -6.46 -17.69
CA GLY A 376 2.90 -7.58 -18.17
C GLY A 376 2.06 -8.77 -18.66
N MET A 377 0.90 -9.06 -18.06
CA MET A 377 -0.01 -10.09 -18.60
C MET A 377 -0.63 -9.67 -19.93
N THR A 378 -0.84 -8.37 -20.12
CA THR A 378 -1.35 -7.82 -21.38
C THR A 378 -0.31 -7.90 -22.50
N LEU A 379 0.98 -7.71 -22.15
CA LEU A 379 2.10 -7.86 -23.08
C LEU A 379 2.52 -9.33 -23.30
N GLY A 380 1.90 -10.28 -22.58
CA GLY A 380 2.24 -11.71 -22.66
C GLY A 380 3.52 -12.12 -21.93
N VAL A 381 4.06 -11.24 -21.08
CA VAL A 381 5.25 -11.51 -20.24
C VAL A 381 4.87 -12.36 -19.02
N PHE A 382 3.70 -12.09 -18.43
CA PHE A 382 3.15 -12.86 -17.31
C PHE A 382 1.97 -13.72 -17.77
N PRO A 383 1.69 -14.85 -17.09
CA PRO A 383 0.49 -15.61 -17.34
C PRO A 383 -0.75 -14.74 -17.14
N GLN A 384 -1.80 -15.03 -17.92
CA GLN A 384 -3.06 -14.31 -17.76
C GLN A 384 -3.71 -14.69 -16.44
N THR A 385 -3.92 -13.68 -15.62
CA THR A 385 -4.44 -13.82 -14.27
C THR A 385 -5.40 -12.67 -13.97
N SER A 386 -6.39 -12.89 -13.12
CA SER A 386 -7.31 -11.82 -12.71
C SER A 386 -6.65 -10.84 -11.76
N ILE A 387 -6.01 -9.82 -12.32
CA ILE A 387 -5.45 -8.70 -11.58
C ILE A 387 -5.87 -7.40 -12.24
N ALA A 388 -6.45 -6.52 -11.43
CA ALA A 388 -6.92 -5.23 -11.88
C ALA A 388 -5.77 -4.20 -11.99
N LEU A 389 -5.85 -3.30 -12.97
CA LEU A 389 -4.99 -2.14 -13.11
C LEU A 389 -5.31 -1.10 -12.01
N PRO A 390 -4.30 -0.55 -11.30
CA PRO A 390 -4.54 0.40 -10.20
C PRO A 390 -5.39 1.60 -10.62
N PHE A 391 -6.45 1.91 -9.85
CA PHE A 391 -7.45 2.98 -10.08
C PHE A 391 -8.31 2.88 -11.36
N ILE A 392 -7.74 2.38 -12.45
CA ILE A 392 -8.37 2.36 -13.77
C ILE A 392 -9.45 1.29 -13.84
N SER A 393 -9.12 0.05 -13.50
CA SER A 393 -10.08 -1.06 -13.54
C SER A 393 -11.33 -0.75 -12.74
N TYR A 394 -12.46 -1.23 -13.24
CA TYR A 394 -13.70 -1.24 -12.49
C TYR A 394 -13.59 -2.21 -11.31
N GLY A 395 -14.16 -1.82 -10.17
CA GLY A 395 -14.14 -2.61 -8.95
C GLY A 395 -13.81 -1.78 -7.72
N VAL A 396 -14.30 -2.24 -6.57
CA VAL A 396 -14.07 -1.59 -5.28
C VAL A 396 -12.61 -1.73 -4.87
N MET A 397 -12.04 -2.93 -5.01
CA MET A 397 -10.70 -3.24 -4.52
C MET A 397 -9.58 -2.43 -5.19
N PRO A 398 -9.53 -2.27 -6.53
CA PRO A 398 -8.47 -1.50 -7.19
C PRO A 398 -8.50 -0.01 -6.83
N VAL A 399 -9.67 0.52 -6.47
CA VAL A 399 -9.79 1.91 -6.01
C VAL A 399 -9.43 2.00 -4.53
N LEU A 400 -9.98 1.14 -3.68
CA LEU A 400 -9.80 1.21 -2.23
C LEU A 400 -8.40 0.82 -1.78
N LEU A 401 -7.83 -0.27 -2.30
CA LEU A 401 -6.46 -0.66 -1.96
C LEU A 401 -5.49 0.47 -2.28
N ASN A 402 -5.54 0.98 -3.50
CA ASN A 402 -4.59 1.98 -3.95
C ASN A 402 -4.83 3.35 -3.28
N SER A 403 -6.08 3.70 -2.98
CA SER A 403 -6.40 4.87 -2.16
C SER A 403 -5.89 4.73 -0.72
N PHE A 404 -6.02 3.54 -0.12
CA PHE A 404 -5.48 3.23 1.19
C PHE A 404 -3.95 3.37 1.18
N LEU A 405 -3.25 2.77 0.21
CA LEU A 405 -1.80 2.87 0.07
C LEU A 405 -1.33 4.34 -0.07
N ILE A 406 -1.98 5.13 -0.93
CA ILE A 406 -1.69 6.56 -1.07
C ILE A 406 -1.97 7.30 0.26
N GLY A 407 -3.08 7.01 0.93
CA GLY A 407 -3.43 7.61 2.21
C GLY A 407 -2.35 7.37 3.28
N ILE A 408 -1.81 6.14 3.34
CA ILE A 408 -0.68 5.81 4.23
C ILE A 408 0.56 6.62 3.87
N VAL A 409 0.90 6.68 2.58
CA VAL A 409 2.07 7.43 2.11
C VAL A 409 1.93 8.92 2.44
N LEU A 410 0.74 9.50 2.26
CA LEU A 410 0.43 10.88 2.63
C LEU A 410 0.51 11.09 4.15
N SER A 411 0.00 10.15 4.95
CA SER A 411 0.10 10.20 6.42
C SER A 411 1.56 10.20 6.89
N VAL A 412 2.40 9.38 6.27
CA VAL A 412 3.84 9.32 6.52
C VAL A 412 4.52 10.61 6.10
N TYR A 413 4.28 11.08 4.86
CA TYR A 413 4.88 12.30 4.34
C TYR A 413 4.58 13.51 5.22
N ARG A 414 3.35 13.60 5.73
CA ARG A 414 2.90 14.69 6.59
C ARG A 414 3.67 14.81 7.89
N ARG A 415 4.16 13.69 8.42
CA ARG A 415 4.78 13.57 9.74
C ARG A 415 6.27 13.28 9.70
N LYS A 416 6.88 13.25 8.50
CA LYS A 416 8.31 12.94 8.31
C LYS A 416 9.26 13.86 9.09
N ASP A 417 8.88 15.11 9.31
CA ASP A 417 9.69 16.12 10.00
C ASP A 417 9.43 16.14 11.53
N LEU A 418 8.54 15.29 12.05
CA LEU A 418 8.31 15.12 13.50
C LEU A 418 9.22 14.05 14.12
N ILE A 419 10.04 13.37 13.33
CA ILE A 419 10.85 12.21 13.75
C ILE A 419 12.31 12.40 13.36
N SER A 420 12.69 13.53 12.74
CA SER A 420 14.06 13.71 12.25
C SER A 420 15.10 13.85 13.36
N ASN A 421 14.68 14.14 14.59
CA ASN A 421 15.56 14.27 15.74
C ASN A 421 15.06 13.34 16.85
N GLY A 422 15.29 12.03 16.68
CA GLY A 422 15.31 11.15 17.84
C GLY A 422 16.40 11.68 18.77
N PHE A 423 16.03 11.99 20.00
CA PHE A 423 16.89 12.36 21.13
C PHE A 423 18.33 11.85 20.95
N VAL A 424 19.27 12.80 20.87
CA VAL A 424 20.72 12.59 20.72
C VAL A 424 21.24 11.52 21.67
#